data_AF-A0A017SZ48-F1
#
_entry.id   AF-A0A017SZ48-F1
#
_cell.length_a   1.000
_cell.length_b   1.000
_cell.length_c   1.000
_cell.angle_alpha   90.00
_cell.angle_beta   90.00
_cell.angle_gamma   90.00
#
_symmetry.space_group_name_H-M   'P 1'
#
loop_
_entity.id
_entity.type
_entity.pdbx_description
1 polymer ?
#
loop_
_entity_poly.entity_id
_entity_poly.type
_entity_poly.pdbx_seq_one_letter_code
_entity_poly.pdbx_strand_id
1 'polypeptide(L)'
;MNMRELVKALEERRAEVRRMGGDDKVAKQHARGKLTARERLASFFDDGLHFEIGMHGTQMGLAAGPDGKDRPPADAVVCAFGKVDGRMVCAAAYDFTVKGGSIGYTGEEKVTRMRQMALRGRWPMVWFIDSGGARIDPGSTHPDQISLFAGSGHLFREQVHMSGVVPQVAAMVGPGAAGTAYIPGLADFVPMVKEVGSMALGGPPLVKAMTGEDISEQDLGGTKVHTTKSGVGDAEYPNDLACIAAIKRYLSFFPSSCDDDPPALPVTDPLDRREESLLDLLPENPRRAYDMYKLIAAVVDHGEYFDLKPRWARSIITCLARMGGRSVGIVANQPMHLGGILDVDSADKAARFIQICDAFNIPLVFLQDVPGFMIGSKVEHDGIIRHGAKMLHVMAAATVPKVSVVVRKAYGAGYYVMCGRAYEPDLLIGWPTAEISVMGPEGMLGIAARKMFGDTPPPPELKQRIIDSIQQNIDVMKVAGWGLIDDVIDPRDTRRTIAWGLDLASKKQLERPHRKRGIIPV
;
A
#
# COMPACT_ATOMS: atom_id res chain seq x y z
N MET A 1 -2.79 -46.41 -28.09
CA MET A 1 -2.62 -46.43 -26.63
C MET A 1 -3.99 -46.55 -25.98
N ASN A 2 -4.12 -47.38 -24.95
CA ASN A 2 -5.32 -47.41 -24.09
C ASN A 2 -5.29 -46.26 -23.06
N MET A 3 -6.38 -46.05 -22.32
CA MET A 3 -6.48 -44.95 -21.35
C MET A 3 -5.41 -45.02 -20.25
N ARG A 4 -5.02 -46.21 -19.79
CA ARG A 4 -3.99 -46.37 -18.75
C ARG A 4 -2.62 -45.91 -19.26
N GLU A 5 -2.29 -46.24 -20.49
CA GLU A 5 -1.07 -45.79 -21.16
C GLU A 5 -1.05 -44.28 -21.37
N LEU A 6 -2.18 -43.69 -21.78
CA LEU A 6 -2.32 -42.23 -21.93
C LEU A 6 -2.14 -41.50 -20.59
N VAL A 7 -2.73 -42.02 -19.50
CA VAL A 7 -2.57 -41.45 -18.15
C VAL A 7 -1.12 -41.57 -17.66
N LYS A 8 -0.46 -42.70 -17.92
CA LYS A 8 0.97 -42.86 -17.57
C LYS A 8 1.83 -41.82 -18.29
N ALA A 9 1.64 -41.66 -19.61
CA ALA A 9 2.37 -40.65 -20.39
C ALA A 9 2.07 -39.21 -19.94
N LEU A 10 0.82 -38.93 -19.52
CA LEU A 10 0.44 -37.65 -18.93
C LEU A 10 1.22 -37.37 -17.63
N GLU A 11 1.30 -38.34 -16.72
CA GLU A 11 2.02 -38.16 -15.45
C GLU A 11 3.53 -38.03 -15.66
N GLU A 12 4.13 -38.75 -16.61
CA GLU A 12 5.52 -38.56 -17.02
C GLU A 12 5.76 -37.12 -17.52
N ARG A 13 4.87 -36.59 -18.36
CA ARG A 13 4.95 -35.20 -18.84
C ARG A 13 4.73 -34.17 -17.73
N ARG A 14 3.85 -34.45 -16.76
CA ARG A 14 3.66 -33.57 -15.58
C ARG A 14 4.91 -33.57 -14.70
N ALA A 15 5.55 -34.73 -14.51
CA ALA A 15 6.80 -34.83 -13.77
C ALA A 15 7.90 -33.98 -14.44
N GLU A 16 8.02 -34.03 -15.78
CA GLU A 16 8.94 -33.18 -16.53
C GLU A 16 8.66 -31.68 -16.33
N VAL A 17 7.40 -31.25 -16.47
CA VAL A 17 7.02 -29.84 -16.26
C VAL A 17 7.32 -29.37 -14.83
N ARG A 18 7.15 -30.23 -13.82
CA ARG A 18 7.45 -29.92 -12.42
C ARG A 18 8.95 -29.72 -12.15
N ARG A 19 9.84 -30.21 -13.02
CA ARG A 19 11.28 -29.92 -12.94
C ARG A 19 11.63 -28.49 -13.32
N MET A 20 10.67 -27.72 -13.85
CA MET A 20 10.85 -26.29 -14.17
C MET A 20 12.07 -26.09 -15.09
N GLY A 21 13.00 -25.18 -14.76
CA GLY A 21 14.22 -24.97 -15.53
C GLY A 21 15.25 -26.10 -15.46
N GLY A 22 14.97 -27.19 -14.75
CA GLY A 22 15.87 -28.30 -14.47
C GLY A 22 16.62 -28.13 -13.14
N ASP A 23 17.11 -29.24 -12.61
CA ASP A 23 17.65 -29.36 -11.24
C ASP A 23 18.79 -28.36 -10.99
N ASP A 24 19.67 -28.13 -11.97
CA ASP A 24 20.78 -27.17 -11.86
C ASP A 24 20.30 -25.73 -11.68
N LYS A 25 19.23 -25.32 -12.39
CA LYS A 25 18.70 -23.96 -12.29
C LYS A 25 17.89 -23.78 -11.01
N VAL A 26 17.19 -24.82 -10.57
CA VAL A 26 16.51 -24.87 -9.27
C VAL A 26 17.54 -24.74 -8.14
N ALA A 27 18.64 -25.50 -8.18
CA ALA A 27 19.72 -25.39 -7.21
C ALA A 27 20.34 -23.99 -7.19
N LYS A 28 20.53 -23.35 -8.35
CA LYS A 28 20.98 -21.94 -8.44
C LYS A 28 19.97 -20.95 -7.86
N GLN A 29 18.66 -21.18 -8.04
CA GLN A 29 17.61 -20.37 -7.44
C GLN A 29 17.67 -20.46 -5.91
N HIS A 30 17.75 -21.68 -5.36
CA HIS A 30 17.87 -21.93 -3.93
C HIS A 30 19.18 -21.38 -3.34
N ALA A 31 20.30 -21.50 -4.05
CA ALA A 31 21.59 -20.93 -3.63
C ALA A 31 21.57 -19.39 -3.50
N ARG A 32 20.61 -18.73 -4.16
CA ARG A 32 20.34 -17.29 -4.03
C ARG A 32 19.36 -16.96 -2.89
N GLY A 33 18.96 -17.94 -2.08
CA GLY A 33 18.01 -17.79 -0.98
C GLY A 33 16.56 -17.64 -1.41
N LYS A 34 16.22 -18.00 -2.66
CA LYS A 34 14.89 -17.81 -3.25
C LYS A 34 14.16 -19.13 -3.35
N LEU A 35 12.86 -19.12 -3.07
CA LEU A 35 11.99 -20.25 -3.41
C LEU A 35 11.74 -20.31 -4.93
N THR A 36 11.36 -21.48 -5.43
CA THR A 36 10.82 -21.66 -6.78
C THR A 36 9.38 -21.16 -6.86
N ALA A 37 8.87 -20.94 -8.07
CA ALA A 37 7.48 -20.52 -8.28
C ALA A 37 6.46 -21.46 -7.63
N ARG A 38 6.72 -22.77 -7.69
CA ARG A 38 5.82 -23.80 -7.13
C ARG A 38 5.88 -23.89 -5.61
N GLU A 39 7.07 -23.76 -5.02
CA GLU A 39 7.25 -23.72 -3.56
C GLU A 39 6.56 -22.49 -2.94
N ARG A 40 6.59 -21.33 -3.64
CA ARG A 40 5.85 -20.13 -3.24
C ARG A 40 4.35 -20.38 -3.20
N LEU A 41 3.78 -20.94 -4.27
CA LEU A 41 2.35 -21.25 -4.33
C LEU A 41 1.94 -22.29 -3.28
N ALA A 42 2.75 -23.34 -3.08
CA ALA A 42 2.50 -24.34 -2.04
C ALA A 42 2.55 -23.75 -0.62
N SER A 43 3.40 -22.75 -0.37
CA SER A 43 3.44 -22.05 0.92
C SER A 43 2.29 -21.04 1.08
N PHE A 44 1.82 -20.49 -0.05
CA PHE A 44 0.79 -19.46 -0.08
C PHE A 44 -0.62 -20.02 0.13
N PHE A 45 -0.98 -21.12 -0.52
CA PHE A 45 -2.31 -21.71 -0.35
C PHE A 45 -2.40 -22.58 0.91
N ASP A 46 -3.60 -22.66 1.48
CA ASP A 46 -3.90 -23.47 2.66
C ASP A 46 -3.54 -24.94 2.41
N ASP A 47 -2.73 -25.51 3.30
CA ASP A 47 -2.17 -26.88 3.20
C ASP A 47 -1.44 -27.18 1.87
N GLY A 48 -1.04 -26.13 1.14
CA GLY A 48 -0.49 -26.22 -0.21
C GLY A 48 -1.48 -26.67 -1.28
N LEU A 49 -2.78 -26.73 -0.97
CA LEU A 49 -3.83 -27.20 -1.87
C LEU A 49 -4.25 -26.10 -2.84
N HIS A 50 -4.01 -26.34 -4.12
CA HIS A 50 -4.38 -25.43 -5.20
C HIS A 50 -4.60 -26.18 -6.50
N PHE A 51 -5.36 -25.55 -7.40
CA PHE A 51 -5.50 -26.01 -8.77
C PHE A 51 -4.61 -25.16 -9.68
N GLU A 52 -3.63 -25.80 -10.31
CA GLU A 52 -2.80 -25.15 -11.31
C GLU A 52 -3.50 -25.14 -12.67
N ILE A 53 -3.61 -23.94 -13.27
CA ILE A 53 -4.18 -23.75 -14.59
C ILE A 53 -3.07 -23.70 -15.63
N GLY A 54 -3.28 -24.42 -16.73
CA GLY A 54 -2.40 -24.36 -17.89
C GLY A 54 -1.00 -24.92 -17.61
N MET A 55 -0.89 -25.95 -16.75
CA MET A 55 0.37 -26.63 -16.46
C MET A 55 1.12 -27.07 -17.74
N HIS A 56 0.38 -27.54 -18.73
CA HIS A 56 0.93 -27.98 -20.02
C HIS A 56 1.16 -26.85 -21.03
N GLY A 57 0.89 -25.59 -20.65
CA GLY A 57 1.15 -24.43 -21.49
C GLY A 57 2.64 -24.32 -21.81
N THR A 58 2.95 -24.11 -23.08
CA THR A 58 4.30 -24.01 -23.61
C THR A 58 4.26 -23.26 -24.95
N GLN A 59 5.42 -22.89 -25.48
CA GLN A 59 5.54 -22.44 -26.87
C GLN A 59 5.07 -23.54 -27.84
N MET A 60 4.30 -23.15 -28.85
CA MET A 60 3.71 -24.01 -29.89
C MET A 60 3.86 -23.33 -31.26
N GLY A 61 3.71 -24.10 -32.34
CA GLY A 61 3.83 -23.58 -33.71
C GLY A 61 5.18 -22.92 -33.95
N LEU A 62 5.19 -21.76 -34.63
CA LEU A 62 6.41 -21.01 -34.94
C LEU A 62 7.15 -20.55 -33.67
N ALA A 63 6.43 -20.33 -32.56
CA ALA A 63 7.06 -19.92 -31.31
C ALA A 63 7.90 -21.05 -30.68
N ALA A 64 7.70 -22.32 -31.06
CA ALA A 64 8.49 -23.45 -30.53
C ALA A 64 9.85 -23.63 -31.24
N GLY A 65 10.26 -22.63 -32.04
CA GLY A 65 11.48 -22.67 -32.84
C GLY A 65 11.37 -23.52 -34.11
N PRO A 66 12.38 -23.48 -34.98
CA PRO A 66 12.36 -24.17 -36.29
C PRO A 66 12.20 -25.70 -36.19
N ASP A 67 12.65 -26.31 -35.11
CA ASP A 67 12.55 -27.76 -34.86
C ASP A 67 11.35 -28.14 -33.97
N GLY A 68 10.59 -27.15 -33.50
CA GLY A 68 9.42 -27.34 -32.63
C GLY A 68 9.73 -27.85 -31.22
N LYS A 69 11.01 -27.80 -30.79
CA LYS A 69 11.48 -28.36 -29.51
C LYS A 69 11.65 -27.34 -28.39
N ASP A 70 11.62 -26.04 -28.68
CA ASP A 70 11.64 -25.01 -27.64
C ASP A 70 10.30 -25.03 -26.90
N ARG A 71 10.27 -25.79 -25.79
CA ARG A 71 9.06 -26.05 -25.01
C ARG A 71 9.29 -25.72 -23.54
N PRO A 72 9.38 -24.43 -23.17
CA PRO A 72 9.60 -24.03 -21.79
C PRO A 72 8.46 -24.53 -20.90
N PRO A 73 8.77 -25.24 -19.79
CA PRO A 73 7.76 -25.71 -18.85
C PRO A 73 6.86 -24.60 -18.34
N ALA A 74 5.54 -24.82 -18.41
CA ALA A 74 4.50 -23.88 -18.01
C ALA A 74 4.63 -22.47 -18.65
N ASP A 75 5.42 -22.32 -19.70
CA ASP A 75 5.81 -21.06 -20.33
C ASP A 75 6.36 -19.99 -19.37
N ALA A 76 7.13 -20.44 -18.36
CA ALA A 76 7.80 -19.60 -17.35
C ALA A 76 6.89 -18.89 -16.32
N VAL A 77 5.62 -19.30 -16.21
CA VAL A 77 4.72 -18.79 -15.17
C VAL A 77 3.77 -19.88 -14.69
N VAL A 78 3.67 -20.06 -13.37
CA VAL A 78 2.73 -20.98 -12.74
C VAL A 78 1.51 -20.18 -12.28
N CYS A 79 0.34 -20.52 -12.82
CA CYS A 79 -0.93 -19.85 -12.52
C CYS A 79 -1.80 -20.80 -11.71
N ALA A 80 -2.35 -20.35 -10.59
CA ALA A 80 -3.12 -21.21 -9.71
C ALA A 80 -4.24 -20.44 -9.00
N PHE A 81 -5.25 -21.17 -8.54
CA PHE A 81 -6.21 -20.68 -7.56
C PHE A 81 -6.37 -21.70 -6.44
N GLY A 82 -6.72 -21.22 -5.25
CA GLY A 82 -6.83 -22.02 -4.04
C GLY A 82 -7.34 -21.19 -2.86
N LYS A 83 -7.39 -21.82 -1.68
CA LYS A 83 -7.80 -21.13 -0.44
C LYS A 83 -6.61 -20.45 0.23
N VAL A 84 -6.84 -19.28 0.79
CA VAL A 84 -5.96 -18.60 1.74
C VAL A 84 -6.82 -18.14 2.90
N ASP A 85 -6.56 -18.68 4.09
CA ASP A 85 -7.41 -18.51 5.27
C ASP A 85 -8.89 -18.80 4.94
N GLY A 86 -9.12 -19.90 4.21
CA GLY A 86 -10.46 -20.36 3.83
C GLY A 86 -11.08 -19.68 2.60
N ARG A 87 -10.49 -18.59 2.08
CA ARG A 87 -11.07 -17.76 1.00
C ARG A 87 -10.40 -17.98 -0.35
N MET A 88 -11.16 -17.94 -1.43
CA MET A 88 -10.60 -18.07 -2.79
C MET A 88 -9.69 -16.91 -3.16
N VAL A 89 -8.51 -17.26 -3.68
CA VAL A 89 -7.51 -16.32 -4.19
C VAL A 89 -6.92 -16.87 -5.49
N CYS A 90 -6.74 -16.00 -6.47
CA CYS A 90 -5.98 -16.29 -7.69
C CYS A 90 -4.53 -15.84 -7.53
N ALA A 91 -3.59 -16.61 -8.08
CA ALA A 91 -2.18 -16.26 -8.06
C ALA A 91 -1.45 -16.59 -9.36
N ALA A 92 -0.45 -15.78 -9.68
CA ALA A 92 0.51 -16.04 -10.76
C ALA A 92 1.94 -15.89 -10.22
N ALA A 93 2.74 -16.94 -10.34
CA ALA A 93 4.14 -16.96 -9.91
C ALA A 93 5.06 -17.14 -11.10
N TYR A 94 5.86 -16.12 -11.41
CA TYR A 94 6.87 -16.20 -12.47
C TYR A 94 8.03 -17.10 -12.05
N ASP A 95 8.47 -17.95 -12.97
CA ASP A 95 9.50 -18.94 -12.73
C ASP A 95 10.82 -18.53 -13.40
N PHE A 96 11.69 -17.92 -12.61
CA PHE A 96 12.99 -17.43 -13.09
C PHE A 96 13.89 -18.54 -13.64
N THR A 97 13.68 -19.79 -13.25
CA THR A 97 14.48 -20.92 -13.74
C THR A 97 14.17 -21.24 -15.22
N VAL A 98 12.98 -20.87 -15.70
CA VAL A 98 12.55 -21.06 -17.08
C VAL A 98 12.63 -19.74 -17.83
N LYS A 99 13.56 -19.63 -18.79
CA LYS A 99 13.78 -18.42 -19.61
C LYS A 99 13.79 -17.09 -18.80
N GLY A 100 14.38 -17.10 -17.60
CA GLY A 100 14.46 -15.92 -16.74
C GLY A 100 13.09 -15.39 -16.27
N GLY A 101 12.05 -16.24 -16.24
CA GLY A 101 10.70 -15.83 -15.86
C GLY A 101 10.04 -14.86 -16.86
N SER A 102 10.60 -14.74 -18.06
CA SER A 102 10.15 -13.78 -19.07
C SER A 102 8.72 -14.04 -19.52
N ILE A 103 7.97 -12.97 -19.80
CA ILE A 103 6.59 -13.00 -20.28
C ILE A 103 6.58 -13.49 -21.73
N GLY A 104 6.24 -14.77 -21.92
CA GLY A 104 5.92 -15.36 -23.23
C GLY A 104 4.43 -15.26 -23.56
N TYR A 105 4.07 -15.51 -24.81
CA TYR A 105 2.69 -15.43 -25.29
C TYR A 105 1.76 -16.42 -24.55
N THR A 106 2.15 -17.68 -24.46
CA THR A 106 1.34 -18.71 -23.79
C THR A 106 1.25 -18.46 -22.28
N GLY A 107 2.32 -17.97 -21.67
CA GLY A 107 2.37 -17.57 -20.27
C GLY A 107 1.40 -16.43 -20.02
N GLU A 108 1.39 -15.41 -20.87
CA GLU A 108 0.47 -14.28 -20.73
C GLU A 108 -0.99 -14.68 -20.92
N GLU A 109 -1.31 -15.58 -21.85
CA GLU A 109 -2.66 -16.16 -21.98
C GLU A 109 -3.13 -16.84 -20.68
N LYS A 110 -2.22 -17.53 -19.98
CA LYS A 110 -2.52 -18.13 -18.67
C LYS A 110 -2.78 -17.08 -17.60
N VAL A 111 -1.97 -16.01 -17.52
CA VAL A 111 -2.18 -14.94 -16.54
C VAL A 111 -3.44 -14.13 -16.86
N THR A 112 -3.75 -13.88 -18.14
CA THR A 112 -5.04 -13.32 -18.61
C THR A 112 -6.20 -14.14 -18.10
N ARG A 113 -6.12 -15.47 -18.23
CA ARG A 113 -7.14 -16.36 -17.67
C ARG A 113 -7.29 -16.20 -16.16
N MET A 114 -6.19 -16.01 -15.40
CA MET A 114 -6.25 -15.78 -13.94
C MET A 114 -6.93 -14.46 -13.61
N ARG A 115 -6.56 -13.37 -14.29
CA ARG A 115 -7.18 -12.05 -14.08
C ARG A 115 -8.68 -12.09 -14.38
N GLN A 116 -9.08 -12.76 -15.46
CA GLN A 116 -10.50 -12.95 -15.79
C GLN A 116 -11.24 -13.78 -14.73
N MET A 117 -10.61 -14.82 -14.18
CA MET A 117 -11.21 -15.62 -13.11
C MET A 117 -11.33 -14.82 -11.81
N ALA A 118 -10.29 -14.09 -11.42
CA ALA A 118 -10.30 -13.20 -10.25
C ALA A 118 -11.43 -12.16 -10.36
N LEU A 119 -11.53 -11.49 -11.51
CA LEU A 119 -12.55 -10.44 -11.71
C LEU A 119 -13.98 -11.01 -11.73
N ARG A 120 -14.22 -12.13 -12.42
CA ARG A 120 -15.55 -12.77 -12.48
C ARG A 120 -15.95 -13.41 -11.15
N GLY A 121 -14.98 -14.00 -10.46
CA GLY A 121 -15.18 -14.68 -9.18
C GLY A 121 -15.23 -13.72 -7.99
N ARG A 122 -14.84 -12.44 -8.19
CA ARG A 122 -14.67 -11.46 -7.11
C ARG A 122 -13.64 -11.94 -6.08
N TRP A 123 -12.49 -12.41 -6.55
CA TRP A 123 -11.42 -12.96 -5.72
C TRP A 123 -10.14 -12.11 -5.81
N PRO A 124 -9.39 -11.96 -4.70
CA PRO A 124 -8.09 -11.32 -4.72
C PRO A 124 -7.13 -11.93 -5.74
N MET A 125 -6.19 -11.13 -6.24
CA MET A 125 -5.16 -11.55 -7.18
C MET A 125 -3.77 -11.25 -6.63
N VAL A 126 -2.90 -12.26 -6.61
CA VAL A 126 -1.53 -12.17 -6.11
C VAL A 126 -0.52 -12.52 -7.21
N TRP A 127 0.43 -11.62 -7.46
CA TRP A 127 1.57 -11.88 -8.33
C TRP A 127 2.83 -12.10 -7.50
N PHE A 128 3.56 -13.17 -7.78
CA PHE A 128 4.93 -13.38 -7.32
C PHE A 128 5.87 -13.07 -8.49
N ILE A 129 6.44 -11.86 -8.49
CA ILE A 129 7.27 -11.33 -9.57
C ILE A 129 8.72 -11.78 -9.37
N ASP A 130 9.20 -12.52 -10.36
CA ASP A 130 10.58 -13.00 -10.49
C ASP A 130 10.88 -13.20 -11.99
N SER A 131 11.01 -12.06 -12.69
CA SER A 131 10.93 -12.00 -14.15
C SER A 131 11.90 -10.98 -14.76
N GLY A 132 12.57 -11.37 -15.84
CA GLY A 132 13.35 -10.47 -16.69
C GLY A 132 12.53 -9.53 -17.58
N GLY A 133 11.19 -9.57 -17.52
CA GLY A 133 10.30 -8.76 -18.36
C GLY A 133 9.82 -9.48 -19.61
N ALA A 134 9.58 -8.75 -20.70
CA ALA A 134 9.08 -9.32 -21.95
C ALA A 134 10.07 -10.34 -22.55
N ARG A 135 9.56 -11.46 -23.07
CA ARG A 135 10.40 -12.45 -23.73
C ARG A 135 10.83 -11.97 -25.10
N ILE A 136 12.14 -11.84 -25.30
CA ILE A 136 12.78 -11.55 -26.57
C ILE A 136 13.72 -12.72 -26.87
N ASP A 137 13.30 -13.63 -27.74
CA ASP A 137 14.09 -14.78 -28.17
C ASP A 137 14.76 -14.43 -29.52
N PRO A 138 16.10 -14.26 -29.59
CA PRO A 138 16.78 -13.81 -30.80
C PRO A 138 16.71 -14.78 -32.00
N GLY A 139 16.32 -16.03 -31.77
CA GLY A 139 16.33 -17.11 -32.77
C GLY A 139 14.96 -17.65 -33.19
N SER A 140 13.86 -17.13 -32.65
CA SER A 140 12.49 -17.62 -32.91
C SER A 140 11.57 -16.58 -33.56
N THR A 141 12.12 -15.46 -34.00
CA THR A 141 11.37 -14.29 -34.43
C THR A 141 11.17 -14.29 -35.94
N HIS A 142 9.90 -14.33 -36.36
CA HIS A 142 9.50 -13.67 -37.60
C HIS A 142 9.95 -12.19 -37.50
N PRO A 143 10.53 -11.57 -38.55
CA PRO A 143 11.07 -10.19 -38.47
C PRO A 143 10.04 -9.17 -37.94
N ASP A 144 8.75 -9.41 -38.16
CA ASP A 144 7.67 -8.55 -37.67
C ASP A 144 7.40 -8.64 -36.16
N GLN A 145 7.96 -9.61 -35.42
CA GLN A 145 7.66 -9.79 -33.99
C GLN A 145 7.95 -8.54 -33.14
N ILE A 146 8.93 -7.74 -33.54
CA ILE A 146 9.21 -6.45 -32.88
C ILE A 146 8.01 -5.50 -33.05
N SER A 147 7.47 -5.39 -34.27
CA SER A 147 6.31 -4.55 -34.58
C SER A 147 5.01 -5.10 -33.97
N LEU A 148 4.90 -6.41 -33.76
CA LEU A 148 3.75 -7.05 -33.09
C LEU A 148 3.60 -6.63 -31.62
N PHE A 149 4.57 -5.93 -31.04
CA PHE A 149 4.43 -5.29 -29.73
C PHE A 149 3.21 -4.37 -29.63
N ALA A 150 2.71 -3.83 -30.75
CA ALA A 150 1.45 -3.06 -30.79
C ALA A 150 0.23 -3.86 -30.29
N GLY A 151 0.27 -5.20 -30.33
CA GLY A 151 -0.76 -6.09 -29.76
C GLY A 151 -0.53 -6.45 -28.28
N SER A 152 0.40 -5.79 -27.59
CA SER A 152 0.69 -6.03 -26.17
C SER A 152 -0.07 -5.04 -25.25
N GLY A 153 0.16 -5.13 -23.94
CA GLY A 153 -0.38 -4.17 -22.96
C GLY A 153 -1.78 -4.46 -22.44
N HIS A 154 -2.45 -5.51 -22.94
CA HIS A 154 -3.75 -5.97 -22.43
C HIS A 154 -3.72 -6.23 -20.91
N LEU A 155 -2.61 -6.75 -20.40
CA LEU A 155 -2.43 -7.05 -18.98
C LEU A 155 -2.60 -5.80 -18.09
N PHE A 156 -2.09 -4.64 -18.50
CA PHE A 156 -2.21 -3.40 -17.73
C PHE A 156 -3.64 -2.88 -17.74
N ARG A 157 -4.30 -2.94 -18.90
CA ARG A 157 -5.71 -2.56 -19.03
C ARG A 157 -6.58 -3.42 -18.12
N GLU A 158 -6.34 -4.73 -18.10
CA GLU A 158 -7.08 -5.67 -17.25
C GLU A 158 -6.83 -5.40 -15.76
N GLN A 159 -5.57 -5.17 -15.37
CA GLN A 159 -5.23 -4.84 -13.98
C GLN A 159 -5.89 -3.53 -13.52
N VAL A 160 -5.94 -2.51 -14.39
CA VAL A 160 -6.67 -1.26 -14.12
C VAL A 160 -8.16 -1.51 -13.93
N HIS A 161 -8.78 -2.42 -14.70
CA HIS A 161 -10.19 -2.77 -14.51
C HIS A 161 -10.45 -3.55 -13.21
N MET A 162 -9.43 -4.23 -12.65
CA MET A 162 -9.51 -4.90 -11.35
C MET A 162 -9.29 -3.95 -10.17
N SER A 163 -8.71 -2.76 -10.41
CA SER A 163 -8.39 -1.77 -9.38
C SER A 163 -9.64 -1.29 -8.64
N GLY A 164 -9.61 -1.38 -7.31
CA GLY A 164 -10.75 -1.07 -6.45
C GLY A 164 -11.93 -2.03 -6.57
N VAL A 165 -11.75 -3.18 -7.24
CA VAL A 165 -12.79 -4.22 -7.40
C VAL A 165 -12.44 -5.48 -6.62
N VAL A 166 -11.19 -5.94 -6.76
CA VAL A 166 -10.63 -7.04 -5.95
C VAL A 166 -9.26 -6.60 -5.42
N PRO A 167 -8.85 -7.04 -4.21
CA PRO A 167 -7.51 -6.71 -3.70
C PRO A 167 -6.40 -7.27 -4.60
N GLN A 168 -5.40 -6.44 -4.88
CA GLN A 168 -4.29 -6.78 -5.78
C GLN A 168 -2.94 -6.66 -5.05
N VAL A 169 -2.19 -7.76 -4.99
CA VAL A 169 -0.86 -7.80 -4.36
C VAL A 169 0.20 -8.22 -5.37
N ALA A 170 1.29 -7.47 -5.47
CA ALA A 170 2.40 -7.80 -6.37
C ALA A 170 3.71 -7.89 -5.56
N ALA A 171 4.06 -9.11 -5.18
CA ALA A 171 5.23 -9.40 -4.38
C ALA A 171 6.50 -9.46 -5.24
N MET A 172 7.50 -8.68 -4.87
CA MET A 172 8.80 -8.67 -5.52
C MET A 172 9.71 -9.68 -4.85
N VAL A 173 9.68 -10.91 -5.37
CA VAL A 173 10.45 -12.07 -4.91
C VAL A 173 11.64 -12.38 -5.83
N GLY A 174 12.00 -11.40 -6.66
CA GLY A 174 13.08 -11.40 -7.63
C GLY A 174 13.09 -10.11 -8.43
N PRO A 175 13.83 -10.05 -9.56
CA PRO A 175 13.82 -8.90 -10.45
C PRO A 175 12.45 -8.73 -11.14
N GLY A 176 12.14 -7.49 -11.48
CA GLY A 176 11.00 -7.11 -12.33
C GLY A 176 11.35 -5.91 -13.19
N ALA A 177 11.69 -6.15 -14.46
CA ALA A 177 12.04 -5.09 -15.40
C ALA A 177 10.87 -4.70 -16.32
N ALA A 178 10.87 -3.44 -16.76
CA ALA A 178 9.96 -2.88 -17.78
C ALA A 178 8.48 -3.17 -17.46
N GLY A 179 7.81 -4.01 -18.27
CA GLY A 179 6.40 -4.34 -18.08
C GLY A 179 6.09 -4.98 -16.72
N THR A 180 7.00 -5.79 -16.19
CA THR A 180 6.83 -6.40 -14.86
C THR A 180 7.06 -5.44 -13.70
N ALA A 181 7.60 -4.23 -13.95
CA ALA A 181 7.68 -3.16 -12.98
C ALA A 181 6.36 -2.35 -12.88
N TYR A 182 5.53 -2.36 -13.93
CA TYR A 182 4.21 -1.70 -13.88
C TYR A 182 3.16 -2.53 -13.14
N ILE A 183 3.29 -3.87 -13.10
CA ILE A 183 2.40 -4.73 -12.30
C ILE A 183 2.39 -4.30 -10.82
N PRO A 184 3.53 -4.19 -10.11
CA PRO A 184 3.55 -3.67 -8.76
C PRO A 184 3.20 -2.18 -8.68
N GLY A 185 3.57 -1.36 -9.66
CA GLY A 185 3.15 0.05 -9.71
C GLY A 185 1.63 0.27 -9.75
N LEU A 186 0.87 -0.74 -10.20
CA LEU A 186 -0.59 -0.74 -10.26
C LEU A 186 -1.26 -1.54 -9.11
N ALA A 187 -0.48 -2.21 -8.26
CA ALA A 187 -1.01 -3.03 -7.16
C ALA A 187 -1.37 -2.18 -5.93
N ASP A 188 -2.15 -2.78 -5.02
CA ASP A 188 -2.56 -2.16 -3.75
C ASP A 188 -1.51 -2.38 -2.65
N PHE A 189 -0.75 -3.47 -2.75
CA PHE A 189 0.36 -3.79 -1.86
C PHE A 189 1.53 -4.43 -2.60
N VAL A 190 2.73 -3.91 -2.35
CA VAL A 190 4.00 -4.28 -2.99
C VAL A 190 5.02 -4.69 -1.92
N PRO A 191 4.92 -5.92 -1.37
CA PRO A 191 5.95 -6.44 -0.48
C PRO A 191 7.18 -6.87 -1.28
N MET A 192 8.37 -6.58 -0.77
CA MET A 192 9.62 -6.91 -1.45
C MET A 192 10.55 -7.75 -0.57
N VAL A 193 11.19 -8.77 -1.14
CA VAL A 193 12.19 -9.58 -0.43
C VAL A 193 13.53 -8.84 -0.44
N LYS A 194 14.08 -8.58 0.74
CA LYS A 194 15.33 -7.84 0.95
C LYS A 194 16.46 -8.41 0.09
N GLU A 195 17.19 -7.53 -0.58
CA GLU A 195 18.36 -7.87 -1.44
C GLU A 195 18.07 -8.83 -2.60
N VAL A 196 16.82 -9.26 -2.78
CA VAL A 196 16.36 -10.17 -3.84
C VAL A 196 15.42 -9.44 -4.79
N GLY A 197 14.43 -8.74 -4.24
CA GLY A 197 13.45 -7.99 -5.00
C GLY A 197 14.04 -6.71 -5.59
N SER A 198 13.82 -6.50 -6.88
CA SER A 198 14.19 -5.28 -7.57
C SER A 198 13.18 -4.95 -8.66
N MET A 199 12.94 -3.67 -8.94
CA MET A 199 12.15 -3.24 -10.09
C MET A 199 12.69 -1.97 -10.73
N ALA A 200 12.64 -1.91 -12.06
CA ALA A 200 13.01 -0.70 -12.80
C ALA A 200 12.37 -0.70 -14.19
N LEU A 201 12.16 0.48 -14.77
CA LEU A 201 11.68 0.59 -16.16
C LEU A 201 12.71 0.06 -17.17
N GLY A 202 13.99 0.20 -16.86
CA GLY A 202 15.10 -0.39 -17.60
C GLY A 202 16.13 -0.95 -16.65
N GLY A 203 16.71 -2.11 -16.97
CA GLY A 203 17.80 -2.68 -16.16
C GLY A 203 19.12 -1.90 -16.33
N PRO A 204 20.12 -2.16 -15.47
CA PRO A 204 21.42 -1.47 -15.52
C PRO A 204 22.09 -1.38 -16.90
N PRO A 205 22.08 -2.44 -17.75
CA PRO A 205 22.68 -2.33 -19.08
C PRO A 205 22.03 -1.27 -19.96
N LEU A 206 20.70 -1.10 -19.85
CA LEU A 206 19.97 -0.09 -20.62
C LEU A 206 20.23 1.32 -20.07
N VAL A 207 20.28 1.46 -18.75
CA VAL A 207 20.63 2.74 -18.10
C VAL A 207 22.03 3.20 -18.54
N LYS A 208 23.02 2.31 -18.48
CA LYS A 208 24.39 2.60 -18.93
C LYS A 208 24.45 2.99 -20.40
N ALA A 209 23.75 2.25 -21.27
CA ALA A 209 23.72 2.53 -22.71
C ALA A 209 23.07 3.89 -23.05
N MET A 210 22.03 4.29 -22.32
CA MET A 210 21.24 5.49 -22.66
C MET A 210 21.70 6.76 -21.93
N THR A 211 22.26 6.62 -20.73
CA THR A 211 22.62 7.76 -19.86
C THR A 211 24.11 7.83 -19.53
N GLY A 212 24.87 6.76 -19.76
CA GLY A 212 26.26 6.63 -19.35
C GLY A 212 26.45 6.29 -17.86
N GLU A 213 25.37 6.23 -17.07
CA GLU A 213 25.43 5.91 -15.64
C GLU A 213 25.76 4.43 -15.40
N ASP A 214 26.77 4.16 -14.57
CA ASP A 214 27.12 2.82 -14.12
C ASP A 214 26.54 2.59 -12.73
N ILE A 215 25.51 1.73 -12.64
CA ILE A 215 24.73 1.51 -11.42
C ILE A 215 24.39 0.04 -11.25
N SER A 216 24.35 -0.45 -10.02
CA SER A 216 23.94 -1.83 -9.74
C SER A 216 22.41 -1.99 -9.80
N GLU A 217 21.91 -3.21 -9.96
CA GLU A 217 20.46 -3.48 -9.93
C GLU A 217 19.81 -3.05 -8.60
N GLN A 218 20.50 -3.29 -7.48
CA GLN A 218 19.99 -2.95 -6.15
C GLN A 218 20.04 -1.45 -5.86
N ASP A 219 21.04 -0.74 -6.39
CA ASP A 219 21.14 0.72 -6.24
C ASP A 219 20.18 1.47 -7.17
N LEU A 220 19.87 0.88 -8.33
CA LEU A 220 18.90 1.43 -9.28
C LEU A 220 17.46 1.26 -8.78
N GLY A 221 17.10 0.05 -8.37
CA GLY A 221 15.71 -0.34 -8.15
C GLY A 221 15.53 -1.42 -7.09
N GLY A 222 16.45 -1.55 -6.14
CA GLY A 222 16.34 -2.51 -5.05
C GLY A 222 15.30 -2.12 -4.00
N THR A 223 15.00 -3.07 -3.12
CA THR A 223 14.09 -2.91 -1.97
C THR A 223 14.26 -1.60 -1.19
N LYS A 224 15.49 -1.23 -0.82
CA LYS A 224 15.79 0.02 -0.10
C LYS A 224 15.35 1.25 -0.88
N VAL A 225 15.64 1.32 -2.18
CA VAL A 225 15.24 2.45 -3.04
C VAL A 225 13.72 2.61 -3.02
N HIS A 226 12.99 1.52 -3.24
CA HIS A 226 11.53 1.58 -3.37
C HIS A 226 10.76 1.78 -2.08
N THR A 227 11.34 1.37 -0.94
CA THR A 227 10.68 1.48 0.37
C THR A 227 11.12 2.69 1.18
N THR A 228 12.13 3.45 0.72
CA THR A 228 12.60 4.66 1.42
C THR A 228 12.71 5.91 0.54
N LYS A 229 12.76 5.79 -0.79
CA LYS A 229 12.92 6.93 -1.71
C LYS A 229 11.73 7.10 -2.65
N SER A 230 11.45 6.10 -3.50
CA SER A 230 10.43 6.26 -4.55
C SER A 230 9.00 5.94 -4.08
N GLY A 231 8.84 5.27 -2.94
CA GLY A 231 7.54 4.95 -2.37
C GLY A 231 6.76 3.84 -3.09
N VAL A 232 7.30 3.22 -4.14
CA VAL A 232 6.60 2.13 -4.86
C VAL A 232 6.48 0.88 -3.98
N GLY A 233 7.53 0.52 -3.24
CA GLY A 233 7.54 -0.65 -2.36
C GLY A 233 6.88 -0.32 -1.01
N ASP A 234 6.03 -1.20 -0.50
CA ASP A 234 5.32 -1.00 0.76
C ASP A 234 6.13 -1.43 1.98
N ALA A 235 6.79 -2.58 1.89
CA ALA A 235 7.57 -3.14 2.99
C ALA A 235 8.64 -4.10 2.46
N GLU A 236 9.69 -4.23 3.25
CA GLU A 236 10.81 -5.15 3.00
C GLU A 236 10.73 -6.32 3.97
N TYR A 237 10.86 -7.54 3.44
CA TYR A 237 10.80 -8.79 4.19
C TYR A 237 12.10 -9.59 4.03
N PRO A 238 12.56 -10.32 5.06
CA PRO A 238 13.87 -10.97 5.02
C PRO A 238 13.98 -12.13 4.03
N ASN A 239 12.86 -12.77 3.66
CA ASN A 239 12.83 -13.91 2.74
C ASN A 239 11.41 -14.12 2.17
N ASP A 240 11.29 -15.05 1.21
CA ASP A 240 10.03 -15.41 0.56
C ASP A 240 8.93 -15.85 1.55
N LEU A 241 9.27 -16.63 2.58
CA LEU A 241 8.28 -17.13 3.56
C LEU A 241 7.70 -16.00 4.41
N ALA A 242 8.56 -15.09 4.88
CA ALA A 242 8.12 -13.89 5.62
C ALA A 242 7.27 -12.96 4.74
N CYS A 243 7.65 -12.82 3.46
CA CYS A 243 6.88 -12.07 2.47
C CYS A 243 5.49 -12.70 2.26
N ILE A 244 5.42 -14.02 2.06
CA ILE A 244 4.16 -14.77 1.91
C ILE A 244 3.27 -14.63 3.15
N ALA A 245 3.84 -14.76 4.36
CA ALA A 245 3.10 -14.57 5.60
C ALA A 245 2.52 -13.15 5.70
N ALA A 246 3.27 -12.13 5.28
CA ALA A 246 2.79 -10.76 5.24
C ALA A 246 1.67 -10.55 4.20
N ILE A 247 1.73 -11.21 3.05
CA ILE A 247 0.64 -11.18 2.06
C ILE A 247 -0.64 -11.78 2.66
N LYS A 248 -0.55 -12.94 3.33
CA LYS A 248 -1.72 -13.55 4.02
C LYS A 248 -2.28 -12.59 5.09
N ARG A 249 -1.39 -12.03 5.92
CA ARG A 249 -1.77 -11.06 6.96
C ARG A 249 -2.43 -9.82 6.36
N TYR A 250 -1.88 -9.26 5.28
CA TYR A 250 -2.47 -8.14 4.55
C TYR A 250 -3.88 -8.50 4.07
N LEU A 251 -4.04 -9.60 3.32
CA LEU A 251 -5.33 -10.05 2.80
C LEU A 251 -6.34 -10.34 3.93
N SER A 252 -5.90 -10.71 5.14
CA SER A 252 -6.79 -10.90 6.29
C SER A 252 -7.56 -9.64 6.69
N PHE A 253 -7.08 -8.44 6.33
CA PHE A 253 -7.77 -7.18 6.61
C PHE A 253 -8.80 -6.81 5.55
N PHE A 254 -8.74 -7.41 4.36
CA PHE A 254 -9.57 -7.03 3.22
C PHE A 254 -10.73 -8.01 3.00
N PRO A 255 -11.87 -7.52 2.47
CA PRO A 255 -12.87 -8.39 1.85
C PRO A 255 -12.30 -9.12 0.62
N SER A 256 -13.06 -10.07 0.07
CA SER A 256 -12.70 -10.67 -1.23
C SER A 256 -12.87 -9.70 -2.39
N SER A 257 -13.78 -8.73 -2.26
CA SER A 257 -14.06 -7.70 -3.26
C SER A 257 -14.66 -6.43 -2.64
N CYS A 258 -14.80 -5.37 -3.44
CA CYS A 258 -15.47 -4.13 -3.04
C CYS A 258 -16.97 -4.30 -2.70
N ASP A 259 -17.58 -5.42 -3.09
CA ASP A 259 -19.00 -5.70 -2.85
C ASP A 259 -19.25 -6.28 -1.44
N ASP A 260 -18.19 -6.67 -0.71
CA ASP A 260 -18.28 -7.32 0.60
C ASP A 260 -17.69 -6.45 1.74
N ASP A 261 -18.09 -6.73 2.97
CA ASP A 261 -17.47 -6.16 4.17
C ASP A 261 -16.15 -6.87 4.54
N PRO A 262 -15.16 -6.16 5.13
CA PRO A 262 -13.97 -6.79 5.67
C PRO A 262 -14.31 -7.88 6.71
N PRO A 263 -13.53 -8.98 6.77
CA PRO A 263 -13.80 -10.06 7.71
C PRO A 263 -13.61 -9.60 9.16
N ALA A 264 -14.61 -9.85 10.01
CA ALA A 264 -14.49 -9.69 11.44
C ALA A 264 -13.82 -10.94 12.06
N LEU A 265 -12.93 -10.72 13.03
CA LEU A 265 -12.31 -11.79 13.80
C LEU A 265 -12.84 -11.79 15.25
N PRO A 266 -12.94 -12.97 15.90
CA PRO A 266 -13.16 -13.01 17.34
C PRO A 266 -12.05 -12.25 18.07
N VAL A 267 -12.43 -11.47 19.07
CA VAL A 267 -11.50 -10.65 19.86
C VAL A 267 -11.76 -10.87 21.35
N THR A 268 -10.69 -10.89 22.13
CA THR A 268 -10.75 -10.98 23.59
C THR A 268 -10.34 -9.68 24.28
N ASP A 269 -9.75 -8.74 23.54
CA ASP A 269 -9.42 -7.41 24.02
C ASP A 269 -10.70 -6.56 24.24
N PRO A 270 -11.04 -6.20 25.50
CA PRO A 270 -12.24 -5.44 25.79
C PRO A 270 -12.28 -4.09 25.06
N LEU A 271 -13.44 -3.73 24.51
CA LEU A 271 -13.63 -2.45 23.82
C LEU A 271 -13.64 -1.26 24.77
N ASP A 272 -14.05 -1.49 26.02
CA ASP A 272 -14.20 -0.49 27.07
C ASP A 272 -12.96 -0.34 27.96
N ARG A 273 -11.86 -1.06 27.66
CA ARG A 273 -10.63 -0.92 28.43
C ARG A 273 -10.11 0.52 28.35
N ARG A 274 -9.65 1.01 29.50
CA ARG A 274 -8.99 2.30 29.64
C ARG A 274 -7.49 2.10 29.65
N GLU A 275 -6.75 3.00 28.98
CA GLU A 275 -5.29 2.90 28.88
C GLU A 275 -4.60 4.03 29.63
N GLU A 276 -4.15 3.77 30.86
CA GLU A 276 -3.52 4.77 31.74
C GLU A 276 -2.26 5.40 31.12
N SER A 277 -1.50 4.65 30.32
CA SER A 277 -0.28 5.17 29.68
C SER A 277 -0.52 6.36 28.73
N LEU A 278 -1.78 6.61 28.33
CA LEU A 278 -2.14 7.75 27.49
C LEU A 278 -2.07 9.10 28.21
N LEU A 279 -2.15 9.11 29.55
CA LEU A 279 -2.00 10.35 30.33
C LEU A 279 -0.59 10.92 30.25
N ASP A 280 0.41 10.05 30.09
CA ASP A 280 1.84 10.41 30.05
C ASP A 280 2.42 10.38 28.62
N LEU A 281 1.58 10.18 27.60
CA LEU A 281 2.03 10.04 26.22
C LEU A 281 2.64 11.35 25.68
N LEU A 282 2.00 12.47 25.96
CA LEU A 282 2.39 13.78 25.44
C LEU A 282 3.41 14.43 26.37
N PRO A 283 4.53 14.97 25.84
CA PRO A 283 5.47 15.72 26.66
C PRO A 283 4.84 17.05 27.10
N GLU A 284 5.17 17.49 28.33
CA GLU A 284 4.72 18.79 28.88
C GLU A 284 5.05 19.97 27.94
N ASN A 285 6.21 19.93 27.28
CA ASN A 285 6.58 20.93 26.30
C ASN A 285 5.96 20.57 24.93
N PRO A 286 5.04 21.40 24.38
CA PRO A 286 4.34 21.11 23.14
C PRO A 286 5.24 21.12 21.89
N ARG A 287 6.48 21.62 21.99
CA ARG A 287 7.50 21.55 20.93
C ARG A 287 8.24 20.21 20.90
N ARG A 288 8.17 19.41 21.97
CA ARG A 288 8.78 18.08 21.98
C ARG A 288 7.91 17.08 21.21
N ALA A 289 8.58 16.22 20.45
CA ALA A 289 7.98 15.11 19.74
C ALA A 289 7.71 13.93 20.69
N TYR A 290 6.78 13.07 20.29
CA TYR A 290 6.52 11.76 20.87
C TYR A 290 6.24 10.77 19.76
N ASP A 291 6.23 9.49 20.10
CA ASP A 291 5.97 8.40 19.16
C ASP A 291 4.46 8.11 19.07
N MET A 292 3.86 8.44 17.92
CA MET A 292 2.44 8.15 17.66
C MET A 292 2.11 6.65 17.64
N TYR A 293 3.09 5.76 17.39
CA TYR A 293 2.86 4.31 17.47
C TYR A 293 2.45 3.85 18.87
N LYS A 294 2.86 4.57 19.93
CA LYS A 294 2.42 4.27 21.29
C LYS A 294 0.91 4.46 21.46
N LEU A 295 0.34 5.51 20.85
CA LEU A 295 -1.11 5.72 20.84
C LEU A 295 -1.80 4.64 20.01
N ILE A 296 -1.28 4.32 18.82
CA ILE A 296 -1.85 3.28 17.96
C ILE A 296 -1.91 1.95 18.71
N ALA A 297 -0.79 1.48 19.27
CA ALA A 297 -0.72 0.23 20.03
C ALA A 297 -1.63 0.25 21.28
N ALA A 298 -1.78 1.42 21.92
CA ALA A 298 -2.69 1.58 23.05
C ALA A 298 -4.16 1.38 22.66
N VAL A 299 -4.59 1.75 21.46
CA VAL A 299 -6.02 1.77 21.10
C VAL A 299 -6.48 0.62 20.23
N VAL A 300 -5.59 -0.02 19.47
CA VAL A 300 -5.96 -1.17 18.61
C VAL A 300 -5.99 -2.48 19.38
N ASP A 301 -6.68 -3.48 18.83
CA ASP A 301 -6.80 -4.80 19.44
C ASP A 301 -5.43 -5.42 19.71
N HIS A 302 -5.17 -5.76 20.98
CA HIS A 302 -3.92 -6.37 21.44
C HIS A 302 -2.64 -5.57 21.11
N GLY A 303 -2.78 -4.28 20.73
CA GLY A 303 -1.68 -3.46 20.24
C GLY A 303 -1.10 -3.90 18.91
N GLU A 304 -1.82 -4.73 18.15
CA GLU A 304 -1.35 -5.26 16.88
C GLU A 304 -1.80 -4.42 15.67
N TYR A 305 -0.83 -4.03 14.84
CA TYR A 305 -1.06 -3.34 13.58
C TYR A 305 -0.14 -3.88 12.48
N PHE A 306 -0.48 -3.56 11.23
CA PHE A 306 0.24 -3.90 10.01
C PHE A 306 0.60 -2.62 9.27
N ASP A 307 1.87 -2.23 9.34
CA ASP A 307 2.36 -1.01 8.73
C ASP A 307 2.46 -1.09 7.21
N LEU A 308 2.08 0.01 6.55
CA LEU A 308 2.30 0.24 5.13
C LEU A 308 3.26 1.42 4.95
N LYS A 309 4.31 1.21 4.17
CA LYS A 309 5.39 2.18 3.92
C LYS A 309 6.01 2.75 5.21
N PRO A 310 6.40 1.94 6.22
CA PRO A 310 6.93 2.48 7.48
C PRO A 310 8.27 3.25 7.32
N ARG A 311 8.99 3.03 6.21
CA ARG A 311 10.30 3.66 5.94
C ARG A 311 10.25 4.79 4.90
N TRP A 312 9.09 5.10 4.32
CA TRP A 312 8.89 6.19 3.36
C TRP A 312 7.83 7.17 3.86
N ALA A 313 8.04 8.47 3.62
CA ALA A 313 7.18 9.56 4.10
C ALA A 313 6.84 9.43 5.61
N ARG A 314 7.88 9.33 6.44
CA ARG A 314 7.73 8.92 7.86
C ARG A 314 7.01 9.92 8.76
N SER A 315 6.72 11.13 8.28
CA SER A 315 5.91 12.11 9.02
C SER A 315 4.43 11.74 9.11
N ILE A 316 3.98 10.76 8.30
CA ILE A 316 2.64 10.17 8.39
C ILE A 316 2.72 8.64 8.45
N ILE A 317 1.92 8.06 9.34
CA ILE A 317 1.73 6.62 9.51
C ILE A 317 0.46 6.23 8.76
N THR A 318 0.56 5.12 8.03
CA THR A 318 -0.57 4.43 7.43
C THR A 318 -0.45 2.97 7.81
N CYS A 319 -1.41 2.45 8.57
CA CYS A 319 -1.39 1.05 8.99
C CYS A 319 -2.80 0.46 9.02
N LEU A 320 -2.88 -0.85 8.85
CA LEU A 320 -4.10 -1.61 9.06
C LEU A 320 -4.07 -2.19 10.46
N ALA A 321 -5.21 -2.15 11.16
CA ALA A 321 -5.33 -2.74 12.48
C ALA A 321 -6.72 -3.34 12.65
N ARG A 322 -7.03 -3.83 13.85
CA ARG A 322 -8.40 -4.20 14.23
C ARG A 322 -8.85 -3.45 15.47
N MET A 323 -10.14 -3.14 15.50
CA MET A 323 -10.83 -2.61 16.67
C MET A 323 -12.13 -3.39 16.88
N GLY A 324 -12.21 -4.13 17.98
CA GLY A 324 -13.35 -5.00 18.22
C GLY A 324 -13.44 -6.14 17.19
N GLY A 325 -12.30 -6.62 16.70
CA GLY A 325 -12.23 -7.67 15.68
C GLY A 325 -12.47 -7.19 14.24
N ARG A 326 -12.89 -5.92 14.05
CA ARG A 326 -13.17 -5.34 12.72
C ARG A 326 -11.92 -4.66 12.17
N SER A 327 -11.63 -4.86 10.89
CA SER A 327 -10.53 -4.15 10.21
C SER A 327 -10.75 -2.64 10.24
N VAL A 328 -9.67 -1.89 10.48
CA VAL A 328 -9.62 -0.42 10.37
C VAL A 328 -8.32 0.01 9.68
N GLY A 329 -8.39 1.09 8.92
CA GLY A 329 -7.23 1.80 8.39
C GLY A 329 -6.94 3.02 9.25
N ILE A 330 -5.70 3.15 9.73
CA ILE A 330 -5.28 4.27 10.56
C ILE A 330 -4.40 5.21 9.75
N VAL A 331 -4.73 6.50 9.77
CA VAL A 331 -3.92 7.58 9.23
C VAL A 331 -3.54 8.51 10.36
N ALA A 332 -2.25 8.59 10.69
CA ALA A 332 -1.80 9.29 11.88
C ALA A 332 -0.53 10.11 11.62
N ASN A 333 -0.48 11.35 12.10
CA ASN A 333 0.77 12.13 12.04
C ASN A 333 1.81 11.55 13.01
N GLN A 334 3.08 11.59 12.62
CA GLN A 334 4.19 11.09 13.45
C GLN A 334 5.11 12.25 13.86
N PRO A 335 4.91 12.84 15.06
CA PRO A 335 5.69 13.98 15.53
C PRO A 335 7.21 13.74 15.58
N MET A 336 7.66 12.49 15.76
CA MET A 336 9.09 12.14 15.72
C MET A 336 9.75 12.37 14.35
N HIS A 337 8.97 12.56 13.30
CA HIS A 337 9.47 12.78 11.95
C HIS A 337 8.92 14.09 11.40
N LEU A 338 9.80 15.09 11.26
CA LEU A 338 9.46 16.42 10.76
C LEU A 338 8.31 17.09 11.54
N GLY A 339 8.13 16.75 12.82
CA GLY A 339 7.05 17.30 13.64
C GLY A 339 5.65 16.87 13.22
N GLY A 340 5.50 15.79 12.43
CA GLY A 340 4.21 15.32 11.92
C GLY A 340 3.65 16.16 10.76
N ILE A 341 4.49 17.02 10.16
CA ILE A 341 4.11 17.88 9.04
C ILE A 341 3.82 17.07 7.76
N LEU A 342 2.89 17.57 6.95
CA LEU A 342 2.59 17.00 5.64
C LEU A 342 3.47 17.64 4.56
N ASP A 343 3.97 16.83 3.65
CA ASP A 343 4.82 17.17 2.51
C ASP A 343 4.35 16.41 1.26
N VAL A 344 5.13 16.48 0.18
CA VAL A 344 4.79 15.88 -1.12
C VAL A 344 4.58 14.36 -0.98
N ASP A 345 5.52 13.68 -0.35
CA ASP A 345 5.52 12.22 -0.23
C ASP A 345 4.45 11.73 0.75
N SER A 346 4.27 12.42 1.89
CA SER A 346 3.26 12.05 2.89
C SER A 346 1.83 12.29 2.40
N ALA A 347 1.61 13.33 1.58
CA ALA A 347 0.32 13.53 0.93
C ALA A 347 -0.01 12.39 -0.05
N ASP A 348 0.96 11.94 -0.86
CA ASP A 348 0.79 10.81 -1.78
C ASP A 348 0.57 9.49 -1.02
N LYS A 349 1.35 9.25 0.04
CA LYS A 349 1.20 8.07 0.93
C LYS A 349 -0.21 7.98 1.50
N ALA A 350 -0.68 9.05 2.14
CA ALA A 350 -1.98 9.06 2.79
C ALA A 350 -3.12 9.00 1.76
N ALA A 351 -3.03 9.73 0.65
CA ALA A 351 -4.04 9.70 -0.40
C ALA A 351 -4.20 8.31 -1.03
N ARG A 352 -3.10 7.57 -1.25
CA ARG A 352 -3.18 6.20 -1.77
C ARG A 352 -3.83 5.26 -0.74
N PHE A 353 -3.44 5.35 0.53
CA PHE A 353 -3.98 4.49 1.59
C PHE A 353 -5.47 4.74 1.85
N ILE A 354 -5.91 6.00 1.87
CA ILE A 354 -7.34 6.35 2.02
C ILE A 354 -8.17 5.77 0.87
N GLN A 355 -7.69 5.86 -0.39
CA GLN A 355 -8.37 5.25 -1.54
C GLN A 355 -8.49 3.73 -1.41
N ILE A 356 -7.45 3.06 -0.95
CA ILE A 356 -7.47 1.60 -0.76
C ILE A 356 -8.50 1.23 0.32
N CYS A 357 -8.51 1.94 1.45
CA CYS A 357 -9.47 1.66 2.51
C CYS A 357 -10.91 1.92 2.06
N ASP A 358 -11.15 3.05 1.39
CA ASP A 358 -12.47 3.43 0.88
C ASP A 358 -12.99 2.43 -0.17
N ALA A 359 -12.13 1.98 -1.09
CA ALA A 359 -12.52 1.02 -2.14
C ALA A 359 -12.90 -0.37 -1.63
N PHE A 360 -12.44 -0.74 -0.43
CA PHE A 360 -12.64 -2.08 0.14
C PHE A 360 -13.37 -2.05 1.48
N ASN A 361 -14.20 -1.02 1.69
CA ASN A 361 -15.10 -0.90 2.84
C ASN A 361 -14.37 -0.96 4.20
N ILE A 362 -13.10 -0.53 4.27
CA ILE A 362 -12.32 -0.48 5.51
C ILE A 362 -12.53 0.91 6.15
N PRO A 363 -13.13 0.99 7.35
CA PRO A 363 -13.25 2.23 8.11
C PRO A 363 -11.91 2.93 8.34
N LEU A 364 -11.93 4.26 8.36
CA LEU A 364 -10.75 5.09 8.59
C LEU A 364 -10.77 5.72 9.99
N VAL A 365 -9.64 5.64 10.67
CA VAL A 365 -9.39 6.31 11.95
C VAL A 365 -8.23 7.30 11.77
N PHE A 366 -8.48 8.57 12.09
CA PHE A 366 -7.51 9.64 11.99
C PHE A 366 -7.01 10.03 13.38
N LEU A 367 -5.68 10.02 13.58
CA LEU A 367 -5.04 10.51 14.81
C LEU A 367 -4.23 11.77 14.48
N GLN A 368 -4.76 12.94 14.85
CA GLN A 368 -4.24 14.21 14.40
C GLN A 368 -3.24 14.82 15.40
N ASP A 369 -2.01 15.04 14.93
CA ASP A 369 -1.03 15.97 15.51
C ASP A 369 -0.22 16.60 14.37
N VAL A 370 -0.91 17.44 13.60
CA VAL A 370 -0.46 18.03 12.35
C VAL A 370 -0.29 19.55 12.49
N PRO A 371 0.94 20.08 12.31
CA PRO A 371 1.17 21.53 12.31
C PRO A 371 0.79 22.21 10.98
N GLY A 372 0.39 21.44 9.97
CA GLY A 372 -0.01 21.89 8.65
C GLY A 372 0.77 21.19 7.53
N PHE A 373 0.83 21.83 6.37
CA PHE A 373 1.70 21.44 5.26
C PHE A 373 3.03 22.17 5.33
N MET A 374 4.08 21.53 4.82
CA MET A 374 5.40 22.11 4.68
C MET A 374 5.35 23.31 3.74
N ILE A 375 6.04 24.37 4.14
CA ILE A 375 6.20 25.60 3.37
C ILE A 375 7.66 25.77 2.96
N GLY A 376 7.90 26.39 1.81
CA GLY A 376 9.24 26.71 1.32
C GLY A 376 9.40 26.47 -0.18
N SER A 377 10.32 27.19 -0.81
CA SER A 377 10.50 27.16 -2.27
C SER A 377 10.72 25.77 -2.85
N LYS A 378 11.44 24.89 -2.13
CA LYS A 378 11.68 23.52 -2.57
C LYS A 378 10.38 22.75 -2.77
N VAL A 379 9.53 22.69 -1.74
CA VAL A 379 8.26 21.94 -1.81
C VAL A 379 7.27 22.59 -2.78
N GLU A 380 7.33 23.91 -2.94
CA GLU A 380 6.55 24.60 -3.97
C GLU A 380 6.97 24.18 -5.39
N HIS A 381 8.29 24.09 -5.66
CA HIS A 381 8.80 23.64 -6.96
C HIS A 381 8.54 22.15 -7.22
N ASP A 382 8.54 21.33 -6.17
CA ASP A 382 8.16 19.91 -6.24
C ASP A 382 6.63 19.74 -6.46
N GLY A 383 5.85 20.81 -6.29
CA GLY A 383 4.41 20.85 -6.56
C GLY A 383 3.55 20.47 -5.36
N ILE A 384 3.91 20.88 -4.14
CA ILE A 384 3.17 20.55 -2.92
C ILE A 384 1.67 20.85 -3.00
N ILE A 385 1.27 21.90 -3.72
CA ILE A 385 -0.15 22.26 -3.92
C ILE A 385 -0.92 21.11 -4.59
N ARG A 386 -0.43 20.54 -5.70
CA ARG A 386 -1.12 19.44 -6.41
C ARG A 386 -1.09 18.14 -5.60
N HIS A 387 -0.01 17.88 -4.86
CA HIS A 387 0.08 16.72 -3.96
C HIS A 387 -0.85 16.84 -2.75
N GLY A 388 -0.90 18.00 -2.08
CA GLY A 388 -1.86 18.27 -1.01
C GLY A 388 -3.31 18.24 -1.51
N ALA A 389 -3.57 18.76 -2.72
CA ALA A 389 -4.88 18.68 -3.36
C ALA A 389 -5.31 17.25 -3.67
N LYS A 390 -4.37 16.33 -3.97
CA LYS A 390 -4.63 14.90 -4.12
C LYS A 390 -5.20 14.30 -2.84
N MET A 391 -4.58 14.59 -1.70
CA MET A 391 -5.07 14.14 -0.39
C MET A 391 -6.42 14.78 -0.03
N LEU A 392 -6.59 16.08 -0.26
CA LEU A 392 -7.88 16.80 -0.08
C LEU A 392 -9.00 16.15 -0.90
N HIS A 393 -8.75 15.88 -2.19
CA HIS A 393 -9.72 15.31 -3.12
C HIS A 393 -10.14 13.91 -2.66
N VAL A 394 -9.18 13.06 -2.33
CA VAL A 394 -9.45 11.70 -1.84
C VAL A 394 -10.21 11.73 -0.53
N MET A 395 -9.81 12.58 0.41
CA MET A 395 -10.47 12.65 1.72
C MET A 395 -11.93 13.09 1.60
N ALA A 396 -12.21 14.09 0.75
CA ALA A 396 -13.57 14.54 0.47
C ALA A 396 -14.40 13.47 -0.27
N ALA A 397 -13.76 12.65 -1.12
CA ALA A 397 -14.43 11.60 -1.86
C ALA A 397 -14.83 10.42 -0.97
N ALA A 398 -14.03 10.09 0.05
CA ALA A 398 -14.20 8.90 0.88
C ALA A 398 -15.56 8.83 1.57
N THR A 399 -16.18 7.66 1.48
CA THR A 399 -17.56 7.35 1.93
C THR A 399 -17.63 6.34 3.06
N VAL A 400 -16.57 5.57 3.28
CA VAL A 400 -16.45 4.68 4.45
C VAL A 400 -16.64 5.43 5.79
N PRO A 401 -16.92 4.71 6.89
CA PRO A 401 -16.88 5.29 8.22
C PRO A 401 -15.55 5.98 8.52
N LYS A 402 -15.62 7.17 9.13
CA LYS A 402 -14.47 8.02 9.46
C LYS A 402 -14.58 8.47 10.91
N VAL A 403 -13.60 8.13 11.73
CA VAL A 403 -13.49 8.60 13.11
C VAL A 403 -12.21 9.43 13.25
N SER A 404 -12.31 10.63 13.80
CA SER A 404 -11.20 11.56 13.96
C SER A 404 -10.94 11.87 15.43
N VAL A 405 -9.69 11.73 15.83
CA VAL A 405 -9.20 12.07 17.18
C VAL A 405 -8.13 13.15 17.04
N VAL A 406 -8.43 14.36 17.51
CA VAL A 406 -7.44 15.43 17.62
C VAL A 406 -6.66 15.25 18.91
N VAL A 407 -5.44 14.74 18.79
CA VAL A 407 -4.56 14.43 19.94
C VAL A 407 -3.91 15.70 20.46
N ARG A 408 -3.37 16.51 19.55
CA ARG A 408 -2.70 17.78 19.88
C ARG A 408 -2.89 18.82 18.79
N LYS A 409 -1.97 18.97 17.83
CA LYS A 409 -2.11 20.02 16.80
C LYS A 409 -3.03 19.61 15.67
N ALA A 410 -3.90 20.51 15.23
CA ALA A 410 -4.70 20.35 14.03
C ALA A 410 -4.83 21.70 13.33
N TYR A 411 -3.80 22.05 12.54
CA TYR A 411 -3.69 23.39 11.98
C TYR A 411 -3.94 23.47 10.47
N GLY A 412 -4.62 24.54 10.07
CA GLY A 412 -4.79 24.95 8.68
C GLY A 412 -5.30 23.82 7.78
N ALA A 413 -4.71 23.69 6.60
CA ALA A 413 -5.08 22.63 5.66
C ALA A 413 -4.75 21.21 6.18
N GLY A 414 -3.87 21.07 7.17
CA GLY A 414 -3.58 19.79 7.82
C GLY A 414 -4.81 19.22 8.52
N TYR A 415 -5.55 20.07 9.25
CA TYR A 415 -6.82 19.69 9.88
C TYR A 415 -7.86 19.20 8.86
N TYR A 416 -7.90 19.82 7.68
CA TYR A 416 -8.84 19.45 6.62
C TYR A 416 -8.55 18.05 6.07
N VAL A 417 -7.32 17.80 5.63
CA VAL A 417 -6.96 16.51 5.02
C VAL A 417 -6.93 15.36 6.01
N MET A 418 -6.76 15.64 7.30
CA MET A 418 -6.83 14.63 8.37
C MET A 418 -8.27 14.38 8.86
N CYS A 419 -9.28 14.66 8.02
CA CYS A 419 -10.70 14.48 8.30
C CYS A 419 -11.23 15.37 9.43
N GLY A 420 -11.01 16.68 9.31
CA GLY A 420 -11.69 17.70 10.12
C GLY A 420 -13.19 17.80 9.81
N ARG A 421 -13.94 18.60 10.58
CA ARG A 421 -15.42 18.65 10.57
C ARG A 421 -16.08 18.73 9.19
N ALA A 422 -15.51 19.52 8.27
CA ALA A 422 -16.06 19.70 6.92
C ALA A 422 -15.94 18.45 6.01
N TYR A 423 -15.17 17.45 6.42
CA TYR A 423 -14.90 16.21 5.68
C TYR A 423 -15.74 15.02 6.18
N GLU A 424 -16.85 15.35 6.85
CA GLU A 424 -17.89 14.41 7.29
C GLU A 424 -17.34 13.24 8.14
N PRO A 425 -16.53 13.51 9.19
CA PRO A 425 -16.26 12.47 10.19
C PRO A 425 -17.59 12.06 10.83
N ASP A 426 -17.80 10.76 11.00
CA ASP A 426 -18.95 10.20 11.73
C ASP A 426 -18.81 10.46 13.24
N LEU A 427 -17.57 10.60 13.71
CA LEU A 427 -17.26 11.06 15.06
C LEU A 427 -15.95 11.86 15.05
N LEU A 428 -15.96 13.08 15.58
CA LEU A 428 -14.82 13.99 15.71
C LEU A 428 -14.64 14.38 17.17
N ILE A 429 -13.63 13.81 17.81
CA ILE A 429 -13.32 14.06 19.23
C ILE A 429 -11.95 14.71 19.40
N GLY A 430 -11.79 15.45 20.48
CA GLY A 430 -10.51 16.03 20.89
C GLY A 430 -10.04 15.48 22.23
N TRP A 431 -8.72 15.44 22.43
CA TRP A 431 -8.14 15.39 23.77
C TRP A 431 -8.16 16.78 24.42
N PRO A 432 -7.95 16.92 25.74
CA PRO A 432 -7.84 18.22 26.39
C PRO A 432 -6.68 19.07 25.84
N THR A 433 -5.69 18.41 25.23
CA THR A 433 -4.52 19.01 24.57
C THR A 433 -4.75 19.38 23.11
N ALA A 434 -5.96 19.17 22.58
CA ALA A 434 -6.27 19.48 21.19
C ALA A 434 -6.19 21.00 20.92
N GLU A 435 -5.63 21.34 19.77
CA GLU A 435 -5.42 22.70 19.30
C GLU A 435 -5.85 22.78 17.84
N ILE A 436 -7.09 23.24 17.62
CA ILE A 436 -7.64 23.43 16.27
C ILE A 436 -7.54 24.91 15.92
N SER A 437 -6.80 25.24 14.86
CA SER A 437 -6.51 26.64 14.50
C SER A 437 -6.19 26.80 13.02
N VAL A 438 -6.28 28.03 12.50
CA VAL A 438 -5.86 28.35 11.12
C VAL A 438 -4.36 28.15 10.91
N MET A 439 -3.55 28.40 11.94
CA MET A 439 -2.10 28.16 11.97
C MET A 439 -1.59 28.17 13.41
N GLY A 440 -0.33 27.79 13.63
CA GLY A 440 0.31 27.88 14.95
C GLY A 440 0.60 29.33 15.39
N PRO A 441 0.72 29.61 16.71
CA PRO A 441 0.95 30.96 17.23
C PRO A 441 2.18 31.66 16.65
N GLU A 442 3.28 30.93 16.43
CA GLU A 442 4.51 31.48 15.86
C GLU A 442 4.31 31.95 14.40
N GLY A 443 3.51 31.20 13.63
CA GLY A 443 3.15 31.58 12.27
C GLY A 443 2.29 32.85 12.24
N MET A 444 1.30 32.94 13.14
CA MET A 444 0.46 34.15 13.27
C MET A 444 1.29 35.38 13.63
N LEU A 445 2.22 35.23 14.58
CA LEU A 445 3.12 36.32 14.95
C LEU A 445 4.01 36.72 13.77
N GLY A 446 4.52 35.78 12.96
CA GLY A 446 5.30 36.10 11.77
C GLY A 446 4.56 37.04 10.80
N ILE A 447 3.26 36.81 10.59
CA ILE A 447 2.41 37.65 9.73
C ILE A 447 2.12 39.00 10.40
N ALA A 448 1.77 38.99 11.69
CA ALA A 448 1.43 40.21 12.43
C ALA A 448 2.66 41.10 12.69
N ALA A 449 3.85 40.52 12.84
CA ALA A 449 5.06 41.20 13.24
C ALA A 449 5.43 42.32 12.27
N ARG A 450 5.30 42.11 10.96
CA ARG A 450 5.60 43.15 9.96
C ARG A 450 4.68 44.37 10.11
N LYS A 451 3.41 44.15 10.47
CA LYS A 451 2.44 45.24 10.71
C LYS A 451 2.71 45.96 12.04
N MET A 452 3.14 45.22 13.07
CA MET A 452 3.36 45.76 14.42
C MET A 452 4.74 46.41 14.62
N PHE A 453 5.76 45.91 13.93
CA PHE A 453 7.17 46.27 14.18
C PHE A 453 7.93 46.70 12.89
N GLY A 454 7.28 46.70 11.73
CA GLY A 454 7.94 47.00 10.46
C GLY A 454 9.03 45.97 10.13
N ASP A 455 10.21 46.43 9.73
CA ASP A 455 11.39 45.59 9.49
C ASP A 455 12.24 45.38 10.76
N THR A 456 11.82 45.93 11.91
CA THR A 456 12.53 45.77 13.19
C THR A 456 12.06 44.48 13.88
N PRO A 457 12.96 43.60 14.32
CA PRO A 457 12.57 42.40 15.06
C PRO A 457 11.97 42.78 16.43
N PRO A 458 10.84 42.17 16.85
CA PRO A 458 10.28 42.42 18.16
C PRO A 458 11.24 41.98 19.27
N PRO A 459 11.30 42.70 20.42
CA PRO A 459 12.04 42.25 21.59
C PRO A 459 11.64 40.81 21.98
N PRO A 460 12.58 39.93 22.37
CA PRO A 460 12.29 38.52 22.66
C PRO A 460 11.16 38.32 23.70
N GLU A 461 11.12 39.15 24.74
CA GLU A 461 10.09 39.09 25.78
C GLU A 461 8.70 39.47 25.23
N LEU A 462 8.62 40.50 24.40
CA LEU A 462 7.37 40.93 23.78
C LEU A 462 6.90 39.89 22.76
N LYS A 463 7.83 39.29 22.00
CA LYS A 463 7.56 38.18 21.09
C LYS A 463 6.89 37.01 21.84
N GLN A 464 7.47 36.61 22.98
CA GLN A 464 6.92 35.53 23.80
C GLN A 464 5.55 35.88 24.38
N ARG A 465 5.37 37.10 24.91
CA ARG A 465 4.06 37.56 25.41
C ARG A 465 2.96 37.52 24.35
N ILE A 466 3.27 37.90 23.10
CA ILE A 466 2.30 37.83 22.01
C ILE A 466 1.97 36.37 21.66
N ILE A 467 2.99 35.50 21.59
CA ILE A 467 2.78 34.05 21.36
C ILE A 467 1.88 33.46 22.45
N ASP A 468 2.16 33.74 23.72
CA ASP A 468 1.39 33.22 24.85
C ASP A 468 -0.06 33.74 24.82
N SER A 469 -0.25 35.01 24.46
CA SER A 469 -1.59 35.60 24.30
C SER A 469 -2.37 34.97 23.14
N ILE A 470 -1.72 34.66 22.01
CA ILE A 470 -2.35 33.93 20.89
C ILE A 470 -2.69 32.50 21.33
N GLN A 471 -1.78 31.82 22.02
CA GLN A 471 -1.96 30.45 22.49
C GLN A 471 -3.19 30.32 23.41
N GLN A 472 -3.43 31.28 24.30
CA GLN A 472 -4.65 31.32 25.15
C GLN A 472 -5.97 31.41 24.36
N ASN A 473 -5.90 31.79 23.08
CA ASN A 473 -7.07 31.84 22.21
C ASN A 473 -7.30 30.54 21.44
N ILE A 474 -6.31 29.65 21.37
CA ILE A 474 -6.42 28.32 20.77
C ILE A 474 -6.82 27.35 21.88
N ASP A 475 -8.13 27.15 22.03
CA ASP A 475 -8.72 26.40 23.14
C ASP A 475 -9.80 25.45 22.62
N VAL A 476 -9.59 24.15 22.83
CA VAL A 476 -10.54 23.10 22.43
C VAL A 476 -11.91 23.27 23.07
N MET A 477 -11.98 23.80 24.30
CA MET A 477 -13.27 24.00 25.00
C MET A 477 -14.13 25.05 24.30
N LYS A 478 -13.51 26.06 23.65
CA LYS A 478 -14.24 26.99 22.79
C LYS A 478 -14.80 26.27 21.57
N VAL A 479 -14.00 25.42 20.92
CA VAL A 479 -14.44 24.65 19.74
C VAL A 479 -15.60 23.71 20.09
N ALA A 480 -15.51 23.02 21.21
CA ALA A 480 -16.58 22.18 21.76
C ALA A 480 -17.83 23.00 22.14
N GLY A 481 -17.65 24.17 22.76
CA GLY A 481 -18.75 25.08 23.11
C GLY A 481 -19.54 25.59 21.90
N TRP A 482 -18.91 25.64 20.72
CA TRP A 482 -19.58 25.92 19.44
C TRP A 482 -20.17 24.68 18.76
N GLY A 483 -19.99 23.48 19.33
CA GLY A 483 -20.44 22.21 18.75
C GLY A 483 -19.70 21.83 17.46
N LEU A 484 -18.47 22.30 17.28
CA LEU A 484 -17.66 22.02 16.07
C LEU A 484 -16.81 20.74 16.18
N ILE A 485 -16.70 20.20 17.39
CA ILE A 485 -16.26 18.84 17.70
C ILE A 485 -17.35 18.20 18.57
N ASP A 486 -17.47 16.88 18.51
CA ASP A 486 -18.56 16.15 19.15
C ASP A 486 -18.32 15.98 20.67
N ASP A 487 -17.05 15.83 21.11
CA ASP A 487 -16.68 15.82 22.53
C ASP A 487 -15.18 16.11 22.77
N VAL A 488 -14.85 16.52 23.99
CA VAL A 488 -13.49 16.53 24.54
C VAL A 488 -13.37 15.42 25.58
N ILE A 489 -12.66 14.35 25.25
CA ILE A 489 -12.65 13.11 26.05
C ILE A 489 -11.41 13.00 26.94
N ASP A 490 -11.50 12.18 27.99
CA ASP A 490 -10.33 11.67 28.70
C ASP A 490 -9.48 10.81 27.73
N PRO A 491 -8.17 11.07 27.57
CA PRO A 491 -7.30 10.29 26.67
C PRO A 491 -7.41 8.78 26.85
N ARG A 492 -7.60 8.31 28.08
CA ARG A 492 -7.70 6.87 28.41
C ARG A 492 -8.91 6.19 27.77
N ASP A 493 -9.91 6.97 27.39
CA ASP A 493 -11.17 6.52 26.80
C ASP A 493 -11.15 6.51 25.26
N THR A 494 -10.01 6.81 24.64
CA THR A 494 -9.89 6.89 23.18
C THR A 494 -10.33 5.61 22.47
N ARG A 495 -9.92 4.44 22.96
CA ARG A 495 -10.29 3.13 22.36
C ARG A 495 -11.80 2.92 22.32
N ARG A 496 -12.47 3.09 23.47
CA ARG A 496 -13.92 2.91 23.56
C ARG A 496 -14.65 3.89 22.64
N THR A 497 -14.23 5.16 22.62
CA THR A 497 -14.91 6.18 21.84
C THR A 497 -14.75 5.94 20.33
N ILE A 498 -13.58 5.49 19.88
CA ILE A 498 -13.42 5.07 18.48
C ILE A 498 -14.34 3.88 18.17
N ALA A 499 -14.41 2.88 19.04
CA ALA A 499 -15.29 1.73 18.84
C ALA A 499 -16.77 2.14 18.73
N TRP A 500 -17.22 3.08 19.56
CA TRP A 500 -18.56 3.69 19.46
C TRP A 500 -18.80 4.37 18.12
N GLY A 501 -17.85 5.17 17.62
CA GLY A 501 -17.96 5.81 16.31
C GLY A 501 -18.04 4.81 15.16
N LEU A 502 -17.27 3.73 15.22
CA LEU A 502 -17.29 2.65 14.23
C LEU A 502 -18.59 1.83 14.26
N ASP A 503 -19.21 1.68 15.42
CA ASP A 503 -20.50 1.00 15.56
C ASP A 503 -21.66 1.89 15.05
N LEU A 504 -21.66 3.18 15.41
CA LEU A 504 -22.60 4.19 14.94
C LEU A 504 -22.66 4.21 13.40
N ALA A 505 -21.51 4.17 12.75
CA ALA A 505 -21.39 4.25 11.30
C ALA A 505 -21.39 2.87 10.60
N SER A 506 -21.65 1.77 11.31
CA SER A 506 -21.55 0.40 10.77
C SER A 506 -22.45 0.13 9.55
N LYS A 507 -23.59 0.82 9.45
CA LYS A 507 -24.54 0.72 8.34
C LYS A 507 -24.57 1.97 7.46
N LYS A 508 -23.53 2.81 7.53
CA LYS A 508 -23.45 4.04 6.76
C LYS A 508 -23.54 3.74 5.26
N GLN A 509 -24.44 4.44 4.59
CA GLN A 509 -24.51 4.49 3.13
C GLN A 509 -24.52 5.95 2.71
N LEU A 510 -23.54 6.33 1.90
CA LEU A 510 -23.35 7.71 1.48
C LEU A 510 -23.16 7.75 -0.03
N GLU A 511 -24.15 8.30 -0.73
CA GLU A 511 -24.08 8.45 -2.18
C GLU A 511 -23.33 9.72 -2.57
N ARG A 512 -22.55 9.64 -3.65
CA ARG A 512 -21.91 10.79 -4.32
C ARG A 512 -22.57 11.01 -5.69
N PRO A 513 -22.53 12.24 -6.24
CA PRO A 513 -23.11 12.51 -7.56
C PRO A 513 -22.57 11.56 -8.63
N HIS A 514 -23.49 10.97 -9.41
CA HIS A 514 -23.14 10.01 -10.46
C HIS A 514 -22.21 10.63 -11.52
N ARG A 515 -21.10 9.94 -11.80
CA ARG A 515 -20.09 10.33 -12.80
C ARG A 515 -19.27 9.11 -13.21
N LYS A 516 -18.61 9.16 -14.37
CA LYS A 516 -17.69 8.09 -14.82
C LYS A 516 -16.53 7.86 -13.85
N ARG A 517 -15.94 8.95 -13.34
CA ARG A 517 -14.92 8.99 -12.28
C ARG A 517 -14.67 10.43 -11.84
N GLY A 518 -14.05 10.61 -10.67
CA GLY A 518 -13.46 11.90 -10.28
C GLY A 518 -12.22 12.25 -11.11
N ILE A 519 -11.78 13.51 -11.05
CA ILE A 519 -10.54 13.98 -11.68
C ILE A 519 -9.58 14.35 -10.55
N ILE A 520 -8.83 13.36 -10.10
CA ILE A 520 -7.85 13.54 -9.03
C ILE A 520 -6.64 14.36 -9.54
N PRO A 521 -6.11 15.32 -8.75
CA PRO A 521 -4.83 15.95 -9.05
C PRO A 521 -3.69 14.92 -9.15
N VAL A 522 -2.76 15.11 -10.09
CA VAL A 522 -1.60 14.21 -10.33
C VAL A 522 -0.31 14.78 -9.80
#